data_AF-A0A2I9DGG0-F1
#
_entry.id   AF-A0A2I9DGG0-F1
#
_cell.length_a   1.000
_cell.length_b   1.000
_cell.length_c   1.000
_cell.angle_alpha   90.00
_cell.angle_beta   90.00
_cell.angle_gamma   90.00
#
_symmetry.space_group_name_H-M   'P 1'
#
loop_
_entity.id
_entity.type
_entity.pdbx_description
1 polymer ?
#
loop_
_entity_poly.entity_id
_entity_poly.type
_entity_poly.pdbx_seq_one_letter_code
_entity_poly.pdbx_strand_id
1 'polypeptide(L)'
;MTPPTLTDLADWLRDTLGEAHPLFRPGPDEVRRLALALEPGDLPPTLEADALFLHRARRVGDAWPGLGVLGAHDGFDLHLTTGPNWRLARALGWTDVREVVREGKLAGITATPPQWTWREVRAAILAELGGEDDSWPPAPDAPLPLRLALMNAMNPGLIRQVADMGARLYLTGQMRPSAAGAARELGMGVIALGHRRTELWGLRQLARELRAAFPELETRVYPAEPVTPG
;
A
#
# COMPACT_ATOMS: atom_id res chain seq x y z
N MET A 1 8.17 -24.32 -18.29
CA MET A 1 6.91 -23.64 -17.91
C MET A 1 6.73 -22.45 -18.83
N THR A 2 5.49 -22.06 -19.12
CA THR A 2 5.16 -21.05 -20.14
C THR A 2 4.96 -19.68 -19.47
N PRO A 3 5.41 -18.56 -20.07
CA PRO A 3 5.10 -17.22 -19.57
C PRO A 3 3.59 -17.00 -19.46
N PRO A 4 3.12 -16.15 -18.51
CA PRO A 4 1.71 -15.79 -18.45
C PRO A 4 1.30 -14.97 -19.67
N THR A 5 0.02 -15.02 -20.00
CA THR A 5 -0.57 -14.09 -20.96
C THR A 5 -0.93 -12.77 -20.30
N LEU A 6 -1.13 -11.72 -21.09
CA LEU A 6 -1.65 -10.44 -20.61
C LEU A 6 -3.03 -10.59 -19.96
N THR A 7 -3.84 -11.53 -20.46
CA THR A 7 -5.15 -11.88 -19.88
C THR A 7 -5.00 -12.56 -18.52
N ASP A 8 -4.06 -13.50 -18.36
CA ASP A 8 -3.81 -14.15 -17.07
C ASP A 8 -3.43 -13.13 -16.00
N LEU A 9 -2.61 -12.15 -16.35
CA LEU A 9 -2.22 -11.06 -15.44
C LEU A 9 -3.41 -10.15 -15.10
N ALA A 10 -4.24 -9.82 -16.09
CA ALA A 10 -5.45 -9.02 -15.88
C ALA A 10 -6.45 -9.73 -14.96
N ASP A 11 -6.70 -11.02 -15.20
CA ASP A 11 -7.61 -11.82 -14.39
C ASP A 11 -7.10 -11.98 -12.96
N TRP A 12 -5.79 -12.21 -12.79
CA TRP A 12 -5.17 -12.24 -11.47
C TRP A 12 -5.35 -10.93 -10.70
N LEU A 13 -5.20 -9.76 -11.36
CA LEU A 13 -5.42 -8.46 -10.75
C LEU A 13 -6.89 -8.26 -10.35
N ARG A 14 -7.83 -8.70 -11.20
CA ARG A 14 -9.26 -8.64 -10.90
C ARG A 14 -9.59 -9.47 -9.67
N ASP A 15 -9.10 -10.70 -9.60
CA ASP A 15 -9.43 -11.63 -8.52
C ASP A 15 -8.72 -11.27 -7.21
N THR A 16 -7.47 -10.81 -7.30
CA THR A 16 -6.62 -10.55 -6.13
C THR A 16 -6.84 -9.17 -5.52
N LEU A 17 -7.16 -8.17 -6.35
CA LEU A 17 -7.35 -6.78 -5.92
C LEU A 17 -8.79 -6.29 -6.08
N GLY A 18 -9.69 -7.06 -6.68
CA GLY A 18 -11.06 -6.61 -6.95
C GLY A 18 -11.16 -5.53 -8.03
N GLU A 19 -10.14 -5.40 -8.88
CA GLU A 19 -10.11 -4.38 -9.93
C GLU A 19 -11.00 -4.80 -11.10
N ALA A 20 -12.07 -4.04 -11.39
CA ALA A 20 -13.07 -4.45 -12.39
C ALA A 20 -12.51 -4.53 -13.82
N HIS A 21 -11.70 -3.55 -14.22
CA HIS A 21 -11.19 -3.41 -15.59
C HIS A 21 -9.67 -3.23 -15.61
N PRO A 22 -8.90 -4.28 -15.27
CA PRO A 22 -7.46 -4.14 -15.11
C PRO A 22 -6.71 -4.05 -16.45
N LEU A 23 -7.29 -4.55 -17.55
CA LEU A 23 -6.71 -4.40 -18.89
C LEU A 23 -7.09 -3.04 -19.49
N PHE A 24 -6.14 -2.12 -19.56
CA PHE A 24 -6.33 -0.77 -20.07
C PHE A 24 -6.01 -0.65 -21.57
N ARG A 25 -4.99 -1.36 -22.04
CA ARG A 25 -4.58 -1.38 -23.46
C ARG A 25 -4.05 -2.78 -23.83
N PRO A 26 -4.45 -3.35 -24.97
CA PRO A 26 -3.90 -4.63 -25.44
C PRO A 26 -2.43 -4.49 -25.82
N GLY A 27 -1.74 -5.63 -25.92
CA GLY A 27 -0.33 -5.73 -26.26
C GLY A 27 0.03 -7.14 -26.72
N PRO A 28 1.30 -7.55 -26.61
CA PRO A 28 1.73 -8.92 -26.82
C PRO A 28 0.92 -9.85 -25.92
N ASP A 29 0.56 -11.02 -26.45
CA ASP A 29 -0.20 -12.01 -25.69
C ASP A 29 0.66 -12.58 -24.56
N GLU A 30 1.83 -13.15 -24.87
CA GLU A 30 2.81 -13.58 -23.87
C GLU A 30 3.53 -12.38 -23.23
N VAL A 31 3.59 -12.37 -21.89
CA VAL A 31 4.32 -11.36 -21.11
C VAL A 31 5.44 -12.03 -20.33
N ARG A 32 6.69 -11.76 -20.71
CA ARG A 32 7.88 -12.20 -19.96
C ARG A 32 8.41 -11.11 -19.05
N ARG A 33 8.29 -9.84 -19.47
CA ARG A 33 8.79 -8.68 -18.74
C ARG A 33 7.67 -7.69 -18.48
N LEU A 34 7.36 -7.48 -17.20
CA LEU A 34 6.38 -6.50 -16.72
C LEU A 34 7.11 -5.35 -16.02
N ALA A 35 6.95 -4.14 -16.54
CA ALA A 35 7.36 -2.93 -15.82
C ALA A 35 6.20 -2.42 -14.95
N LEU A 36 6.44 -2.10 -13.69
CA LEU A 36 5.45 -1.61 -12.74
C LEU A 36 5.81 -0.19 -12.31
N ALA A 37 4.85 0.72 -12.36
CA ALA A 37 5.00 2.10 -11.88
C ALA A 37 3.71 2.61 -11.22
N LEU A 38 3.82 3.66 -10.40
CA LEU A 38 2.63 4.29 -9.86
C LEU A 38 1.90 5.10 -10.93
N GLU A 39 2.67 5.83 -11.74
CA GLU A 39 2.14 6.64 -12.83
C GLU A 39 3.14 6.72 -14.00
N PRO A 40 2.69 7.09 -15.22
CA PRO A 40 3.57 7.18 -16.38
C PRO A 40 4.83 8.02 -16.16
N GLY A 41 4.76 9.07 -15.34
CA GLY A 41 5.89 9.95 -15.06
C GLY A 41 7.04 9.30 -14.28
N ASP A 42 6.81 8.13 -13.67
CA ASP A 42 7.85 7.37 -12.96
C ASP A 42 8.69 6.49 -13.91
N LEU A 43 8.24 6.30 -15.15
CA LEU A 43 8.88 5.43 -16.13
C LEU A 43 9.91 6.19 -16.97
N PRO A 44 11.04 5.56 -17.34
CA PRO A 44 11.96 6.10 -18.33
C PRO A 44 11.32 6.18 -19.72
N PRO A 45 11.81 7.08 -20.60
CA PRO A 45 11.27 7.25 -21.96
C PRO A 45 11.38 5.98 -22.80
N THR A 46 12.39 5.14 -22.54
CA THR A 46 12.58 3.83 -23.18
C THR A 46 12.42 2.72 -22.16
N LEU A 47 11.66 1.68 -22.52
CA LEU A 47 11.41 0.52 -21.67
C LEU A 47 11.66 -0.77 -22.46
N GLU A 48 12.40 -1.67 -21.84
CA GLU A 48 12.51 -3.06 -22.28
C GLU A 48 11.53 -3.91 -21.47
N ALA A 49 10.28 -3.92 -21.92
CA ALA A 49 9.19 -4.68 -21.31
C ALA A 49 8.25 -5.18 -22.40
N ASP A 50 7.38 -6.13 -22.07
CA ASP A 50 6.30 -6.60 -22.94
C ASP A 50 4.96 -5.98 -22.51
N ALA A 51 4.80 -5.67 -21.22
CA ALA A 51 3.66 -4.97 -20.66
C ALA A 51 4.05 -3.99 -19.53
N LEU A 52 3.12 -3.07 -19.24
CA LEU A 52 3.18 -2.13 -18.13
C LEU A 52 2.05 -2.42 -17.14
N PHE A 53 2.34 -2.34 -15.85
CA PHE A 53 1.34 -2.11 -14.82
C PHE A 53 1.45 -0.67 -14.32
N LEU A 54 0.32 0.03 -14.28
CA LEU A 54 0.22 1.39 -13.77
C LEU A 54 -0.88 1.48 -12.71
N HIS A 55 -0.54 1.90 -11.49
CA HIS A 55 -1.57 2.22 -10.50
C HIS A 55 -2.50 3.35 -11.00
N ARG A 56 -1.94 4.36 -11.69
CA ARG A 56 -2.65 5.48 -12.31
C ARG A 56 -2.48 5.48 -13.84
N ALA A 57 -3.17 4.56 -14.52
CA ALA A 57 -3.06 4.39 -15.98
C ALA A 57 -3.67 5.53 -16.83
N ARG A 58 -4.56 6.37 -16.28
CA ARG A 58 -5.36 7.36 -17.03
C ARG A 58 -4.56 8.33 -17.91
N ARG A 59 -3.30 8.60 -17.58
CA ARG A 59 -2.43 9.55 -18.31
C ARG A 59 -1.43 8.88 -19.26
N VAL A 60 -1.52 7.56 -19.47
CA VAL A 60 -0.56 6.83 -20.31
C VAL A 60 -0.66 7.24 -21.80
N GLY A 61 -1.87 7.55 -22.28
CA GLY A 61 -2.10 7.89 -23.69
C GLY A 61 -1.50 6.84 -24.64
N ASP A 62 -0.78 7.31 -25.66
CA ASP A 62 -0.10 6.47 -26.66
C ASP A 62 1.37 6.17 -26.31
N ALA A 63 1.83 6.52 -25.10
CA ALA A 63 3.19 6.26 -24.67
C ALA A 63 3.52 4.76 -24.64
N TRP A 64 4.76 4.42 -25.00
CA TRP A 64 5.26 3.05 -25.18
C TRP A 64 4.37 2.21 -26.10
N PRO A 65 4.29 2.57 -27.40
CA PRO A 65 3.47 1.85 -28.35
C PRO A 65 3.91 0.38 -28.46
N GLY A 66 2.93 -0.50 -28.62
CA GLY A 66 3.18 -1.95 -28.70
C GLY A 66 3.30 -2.66 -27.36
N LEU A 67 3.31 -1.95 -26.22
CA LEU A 67 3.21 -2.58 -24.89
C LEU A 67 1.77 -2.71 -24.44
N GLY A 68 1.45 -3.85 -23.83
CA GLY A 68 0.21 -4.04 -23.07
C GLY A 68 0.20 -3.12 -21.85
N VAL A 69 -0.97 -2.61 -21.46
CA VAL A 69 -1.11 -1.78 -20.26
C VAL A 69 -2.18 -2.37 -19.36
N LEU A 70 -1.75 -2.76 -18.18
CA LEU A 70 -2.58 -3.11 -17.04
C LEU A 70 -2.66 -1.91 -16.09
N GLY A 71 -3.75 -1.78 -15.35
CA GLY A 71 -3.84 -0.82 -14.27
C GLY A 71 -4.79 -1.26 -13.17
N ALA A 72 -4.47 -0.85 -11.94
CA ALA A 72 -5.36 -1.04 -10.80
C ALA A 72 -5.27 0.17 -9.88
N HIS A 73 -6.39 0.84 -9.67
CA HIS A 73 -6.45 2.06 -8.87
C HIS A 73 -7.10 1.76 -7.53
N ASP A 74 -8.41 1.53 -7.53
CA ASP A 74 -9.19 1.40 -6.30
C ASP A 74 -8.85 0.10 -5.57
N GLY A 75 -8.65 -1.00 -6.31
CA GLY A 75 -8.22 -2.27 -5.72
C GLY A 75 -6.81 -2.19 -5.13
N PHE A 76 -5.91 -1.47 -5.81
CA PHE A 76 -4.56 -1.24 -5.33
C PHE A 76 -4.56 -0.40 -4.04
N ASP A 77 -5.31 0.71 -4.01
CA ASP A 77 -5.44 1.55 -2.81
C ASP A 77 -6.04 0.79 -1.63
N LEU A 78 -7.07 -0.02 -1.88
CA LEU A 78 -7.72 -0.78 -0.83
C LEU A 78 -6.78 -1.80 -0.18
N HIS A 79 -5.98 -2.50 -0.99
CA HIS A 79 -5.25 -3.69 -0.55
C HIS A 79 -3.75 -3.52 -0.33
N LEU A 80 -3.14 -2.46 -0.89
CA LEU A 80 -1.68 -2.32 -0.96
C LEU A 80 -1.13 -1.00 -0.39
N THR A 81 -1.98 -0.04 0.01
CA THR A 81 -1.53 1.25 0.57
C THR A 81 -1.89 1.41 2.05
N THR A 82 -2.44 2.55 2.48
CA THR A 82 -2.84 2.83 3.87
C THR A 82 -4.28 2.50 4.20
N GLY A 83 -4.98 1.81 3.29
CA GLY A 83 -6.27 1.19 3.55
C GLY A 83 -6.19 0.04 4.56
N PRO A 84 -7.20 -0.85 4.56
CA PRO A 84 -7.13 -2.12 5.28
C PRO A 84 -6.03 -3.01 4.67
N ASN A 85 -4.77 -2.76 5.00
CA ASN A 85 -3.66 -3.45 4.35
C ASN A 85 -3.22 -4.68 5.16
N TRP A 86 -3.88 -5.81 4.94
CA TRP A 86 -3.51 -7.09 5.58
C TRP A 86 -2.14 -7.59 5.17
N ARG A 87 -1.63 -7.20 4.00
CA ARG A 87 -0.29 -7.57 3.54
C ARG A 87 0.78 -6.88 4.39
N LEU A 88 0.61 -5.59 4.68
CA LEU A 88 1.48 -4.83 5.57
C LEU A 88 1.37 -5.36 7.01
N ALA A 89 0.15 -5.65 7.48
CA ALA A 89 -0.05 -6.27 8.78
C ALA A 89 0.71 -7.60 8.91
N ARG A 90 0.66 -8.46 7.88
CA ARG A 90 1.42 -9.72 7.86
C ARG A 90 2.93 -9.49 7.82
N ALA A 91 3.41 -8.57 6.98
CA ALA A 91 4.84 -8.25 6.87
C ALA A 91 5.42 -7.77 8.21
N LEU A 92 4.65 -6.99 8.97
CA LEU A 92 5.04 -6.48 10.28
C LEU A 92 4.67 -7.40 11.46
N GLY A 93 4.13 -8.59 11.18
CA GLY A 93 3.78 -9.58 12.21
C GLY A 93 2.64 -9.16 13.14
N TRP A 94 1.75 -8.28 12.70
CA TRP A 94 0.60 -7.84 13.49
C TRP A 94 -0.41 -8.97 13.70
N THR A 95 -1.01 -9.01 14.88
CA THR A 95 -1.99 -10.01 15.32
C THR A 95 -3.29 -9.35 15.77
N ASP A 96 -4.33 -10.15 16.05
CA ASP A 96 -5.68 -9.67 16.43
C ASP A 96 -6.18 -8.54 15.51
N VAL A 97 -6.03 -8.78 14.20
CA VAL A 97 -6.40 -7.84 13.15
C VAL A 97 -7.94 -7.83 13.03
N ARG A 98 -8.54 -6.66 13.17
CA ARG A 98 -10.00 -6.46 13.09
C ARG A 98 -10.33 -5.35 12.12
N GLU A 99 -11.39 -5.54 11.34
CA GLU A 99 -11.90 -4.52 10.43
C GLU A 99 -12.45 -3.30 11.15
N VAL A 100 -12.22 -2.13 10.59
CA VAL A 100 -12.86 -0.87 10.97
C VAL A 100 -13.86 -0.52 9.87
N VAL A 101 -15.15 -0.70 10.14
CA VAL A 101 -16.23 -0.38 9.20
C VAL A 101 -16.84 0.98 9.57
N ARG A 102 -17.03 1.85 8.58
CA ARG A 102 -17.71 3.14 8.72
C ARG A 102 -18.75 3.27 7.61
N GLU A 103 -20.01 3.51 7.98
CA GLU A 103 -21.11 3.69 7.02
C GLU A 103 -21.24 2.50 6.05
N GLY A 104 -21.06 1.28 6.56
CA GLY A 104 -21.14 0.04 5.76
C GLY A 104 -19.95 -0.21 4.84
N LYS A 105 -18.91 0.63 4.87
CA LYS A 105 -17.69 0.48 4.08
C LYS A 105 -16.48 0.19 4.96
N LEU A 106 -15.58 -0.65 4.47
CA LEU A 106 -14.33 -0.92 5.13
C LEU A 106 -13.42 0.32 5.05
N ALA A 107 -13.08 0.88 6.21
CA ALA A 107 -12.31 2.12 6.35
C ALA A 107 -10.84 1.88 6.76
N GLY A 108 -10.54 0.70 7.31
CA GLY A 108 -9.19 0.31 7.72
C GLY A 108 -9.19 -0.92 8.63
N ILE A 109 -8.11 -1.10 9.37
CA ILE A 109 -7.94 -2.22 10.32
C ILE A 109 -7.38 -1.72 11.65
N THR A 110 -7.72 -2.42 12.74
CA THR A 110 -6.97 -2.34 14.01
C THR A 110 -6.19 -3.63 14.23
N ALA A 111 -5.05 -3.55 14.92
CA ALA A 111 -4.22 -4.72 15.20
C ALA A 111 -3.35 -4.51 16.45
N THR A 112 -2.79 -5.61 16.94
CA THR A 112 -1.73 -5.64 17.96
C THR A 112 -0.39 -5.93 17.29
N PRO A 113 0.55 -4.96 17.26
CA PRO A 113 1.91 -5.21 16.82
C PRO A 113 2.65 -6.13 17.81
N PRO A 114 3.64 -6.91 17.35
CA PRO A 114 4.46 -7.73 18.24
C PRO A 114 5.44 -6.90 19.09
N GLN A 115 5.68 -5.65 18.71
CA GLN A 115 6.53 -4.73 19.46
C GLN A 115 5.82 -4.19 20.70
N TRP A 116 6.56 -4.05 21.80
CA TRP A 116 6.00 -3.69 23.10
C TRP A 116 5.84 -2.18 23.27
N THR A 117 6.76 -1.40 22.70
CA THR A 117 6.80 0.06 22.87
C THR A 117 6.54 0.80 21.57
N TRP A 118 6.04 2.04 21.68
CA TRP A 118 5.92 2.97 20.55
C TRP A 118 7.20 3.06 19.71
N ARG A 119 8.35 3.20 20.36
CA ARG A 119 9.64 3.36 19.69
C ARG A 119 9.99 2.14 18.83
N GLU A 120 9.70 0.94 19.33
CA GLU A 120 9.93 -0.30 18.60
C GLU A 120 8.93 -0.45 17.45
N VAL A 121 7.65 -0.12 17.66
CA VAL A 121 6.65 -0.12 16.58
C VAL A 121 7.07 0.83 15.45
N ARG A 122 7.44 2.07 15.80
CA ARG A 122 7.94 3.05 14.83
C ARG A 122 9.19 2.55 14.12
N ALA A 123 10.16 1.99 14.84
CA ALA A 123 11.38 1.44 14.23
C ALA A 123 11.08 0.31 13.23
N ALA A 124 10.15 -0.59 13.54
CA ALA A 124 9.72 -1.65 12.63
C ALA A 124 9.04 -1.08 11.37
N ILE A 125 8.16 -0.08 11.53
CA ILE A 125 7.52 0.61 10.41
C ILE A 125 8.55 1.31 9.51
N LEU A 126 9.52 2.01 10.11
CA LEU A 126 10.58 2.69 9.37
C LEU A 126 11.46 1.69 8.61
N ALA A 127 11.77 0.53 9.20
CA ALA A 127 12.54 -0.52 8.55
C ALA A 127 11.80 -1.12 7.34
N GLU A 128 10.48 -1.32 7.46
CA GLU A 128 9.67 -1.92 6.38
C GLU A 128 9.35 -0.94 5.25
N LEU A 129 9.04 0.33 5.58
CA LEU A 129 8.58 1.32 4.61
C LEU A 129 9.69 2.29 4.14
N GLY A 130 10.83 2.31 4.82
CA GLY A 130 11.94 3.23 4.52
C GLY A 130 11.71 4.67 5.00
N GLY A 131 10.75 4.91 5.90
CA GLY A 131 10.52 6.24 6.48
C GLY A 131 9.09 6.51 6.94
N GLU A 132 8.88 7.75 7.38
CA GLU A 132 7.58 8.37 7.67
C GLU A 132 7.66 9.87 7.34
N ASP A 133 6.53 10.55 7.20
CA ASP A 133 6.49 12.00 6.91
C ASP A 133 6.44 12.83 8.20
N ASP A 134 5.70 12.35 9.20
CA ASP A 134 5.55 13.00 10.51
C ASP A 134 5.05 11.99 11.55
N SER A 135 5.36 12.22 12.82
CA SER A 135 4.80 11.42 13.91
C SER A 135 4.84 12.09 15.28
N TRP A 136 3.99 11.60 16.19
CA TRP A 136 4.11 11.84 17.62
C TRP A 136 3.71 10.59 18.42
N PRO A 137 4.30 10.39 19.61
CA PRO A 137 4.03 9.22 20.44
C PRO A 137 2.62 9.26 21.05
N PRO A 138 2.06 8.10 21.42
CA PRO A 138 0.90 8.05 22.31
C PRO A 138 1.22 8.63 23.69
N ALA A 139 0.20 8.87 24.51
CA ALA A 139 0.37 9.28 25.89
C ALA A 139 1.24 8.27 26.66
N PRO A 140 2.12 8.71 27.58
CA PRO A 140 3.06 7.84 28.28
C PRO A 140 2.42 6.68 29.06
N ASP A 141 1.17 6.86 29.49
CA ASP A 141 0.36 5.91 30.25
C ASP A 141 -0.61 5.10 29.37
N ALA A 142 -0.43 5.12 28.04
CA ALA A 142 -1.23 4.34 27.12
C ALA A 142 -1.22 2.84 27.50
N PRO A 143 -2.38 2.16 27.55
CA PRO A 143 -2.47 0.74 27.91
C PRO A 143 -1.63 -0.16 27.00
N LEU A 144 -1.02 -1.18 27.60
CA LEU A 144 -0.27 -2.24 26.92
C LEU A 144 -1.06 -3.56 26.94
N PRO A 145 -0.93 -4.42 25.92
CA PRO A 145 -0.13 -4.21 24.70
C PRO A 145 -0.69 -3.08 23.84
N LEU A 146 0.20 -2.33 23.18
CA LEU A 146 -0.21 -1.23 22.32
C LEU A 146 -1.12 -1.78 21.21
N ARG A 147 -2.24 -1.10 20.92
CA ARG A 147 -3.05 -1.38 19.73
C ARG A 147 -2.92 -0.24 18.75
N LEU A 148 -2.83 -0.56 17.47
CA LEU A 148 -2.76 0.41 16.40
C LEU A 148 -3.97 0.31 15.47
N ALA A 149 -4.24 1.38 14.74
CA ALA A 149 -5.18 1.44 13.64
C ALA A 149 -4.46 1.88 12.37
N LEU A 150 -4.64 1.17 11.26
CA LEU A 150 -4.19 1.58 9.93
C LEU A 150 -5.39 2.04 9.12
N MET A 151 -5.41 3.31 8.74
CA MET A 151 -6.58 3.99 8.20
C MET A 151 -6.20 4.89 7.01
N ASN A 152 -6.96 4.81 5.93
CA ASN A 152 -6.66 5.59 4.72
C ASN A 152 -6.97 7.08 4.86
N ALA A 153 -7.93 7.40 5.74
CA ALA A 153 -8.37 8.76 6.03
C ALA A 153 -8.23 9.05 7.50
N MET A 154 -8.00 10.32 7.86
CA MET A 154 -7.89 10.77 9.24
C MET A 154 -8.90 11.91 9.47
N ASN A 155 -9.91 11.66 10.30
CA ASN A 155 -10.87 12.67 10.75
C ASN A 155 -11.24 12.43 12.22
N PRO A 156 -11.77 13.43 12.96
CA PRO A 156 -12.11 13.27 14.37
C PRO A 156 -13.01 12.08 14.69
N GLY A 157 -13.97 11.79 13.80
CA GLY A 157 -14.91 10.68 13.98
C GLY A 157 -14.26 9.31 13.86
N LEU A 158 -13.29 9.14 12.96
CA LEU A 158 -12.51 7.90 12.84
C LEU A 158 -11.53 7.73 14.00
N ILE A 159 -10.91 8.83 14.45
CA ILE A 159 -10.01 8.82 15.61
C ILE A 159 -10.73 8.30 16.86
N ARG A 160 -11.91 8.86 17.17
CA ARG A 160 -12.73 8.40 18.30
C ARG A 160 -13.14 6.93 18.14
N GLN A 161 -13.62 6.55 16.96
CA GLN A 161 -14.04 5.18 16.68
C GLN A 161 -12.93 4.16 16.95
N VAL A 162 -11.71 4.39 16.46
CA VAL A 162 -10.62 3.42 16.70
C VAL A 162 -10.09 3.50 18.13
N ALA A 163 -10.20 4.65 18.80
CA ALA A 163 -9.90 4.77 20.23
C ALA A 163 -10.84 3.92 21.08
N ASP A 164 -12.13 3.91 20.74
CA ASP A 164 -13.17 3.06 21.37
C ASP A 164 -12.91 1.57 21.11
N MET A 165 -12.29 1.23 19.97
CA MET A 165 -11.79 -0.11 19.66
C MET A 165 -10.45 -0.44 20.36
N GLY A 166 -9.99 0.43 21.25
CA GLY A 166 -8.78 0.24 22.05
C GLY A 166 -7.48 0.67 21.37
N ALA A 167 -7.51 1.18 20.14
CA ALA A 167 -6.31 1.68 19.48
C ALA A 167 -5.77 2.91 20.21
N ARG A 168 -4.44 2.97 20.36
CA ARG A 168 -3.70 4.11 20.93
C ARG A 168 -2.67 4.66 19.97
N LEU A 169 -2.48 4.00 18.84
CA LEU A 169 -1.67 4.48 17.74
C LEU A 169 -2.48 4.52 16.44
N TYR A 170 -2.42 5.63 15.72
CA TYR A 170 -3.04 5.81 14.42
C TYR A 170 -1.99 5.89 13.31
N LEU A 171 -2.10 5.04 12.30
CA LEU A 171 -1.27 5.05 11.11
C LEU A 171 -2.12 5.51 9.93
N THR A 172 -1.63 6.47 9.17
CA THR A 172 -2.33 7.00 8.00
C THR A 172 -1.35 7.47 6.94
N GLY A 173 -1.81 7.65 5.70
CA GLY A 173 -0.93 8.11 4.62
C GLY A 173 -0.47 9.56 4.77
N GLN A 174 -1.29 10.44 5.36
CA GLN A 174 -0.90 11.83 5.59
C GLN A 174 -1.62 12.41 6.82
N MET A 175 -0.90 13.21 7.59
CA MET A 175 -1.45 13.92 8.75
C MET A 175 -2.59 14.87 8.35
N ARG A 176 -3.64 14.97 9.17
CA ARG A 176 -4.75 15.91 8.96
C ARG A 176 -4.88 16.87 10.14
N PRO A 177 -4.61 18.18 9.95
CA PRO A 177 -4.75 19.18 11.03
C PRO A 177 -6.12 19.18 11.70
N SER A 178 -7.19 18.95 10.93
CA SER A 178 -8.56 18.87 11.42
C SER A 178 -8.81 17.72 12.41
N ALA A 179 -7.98 16.67 12.41
CA ALA A 179 -8.09 15.51 13.29
C ALA A 179 -7.08 15.53 14.45
N ALA A 180 -6.04 16.37 14.37
CA ALA A 180 -4.95 16.39 15.33
C ALA A 180 -5.41 16.75 16.75
N GLY A 181 -6.40 17.65 16.89
CA GLY A 181 -7.00 17.99 18.19
C GLY A 181 -7.62 16.78 18.88
N ALA A 182 -8.45 16.02 18.17
CA ALA A 182 -9.10 14.82 18.69
C ALA A 182 -8.08 13.73 19.07
N ALA A 183 -7.03 13.55 18.27
CA ALA A 183 -5.98 12.59 18.59
C ALA A 183 -5.24 12.96 19.88
N ARG A 184 -4.91 14.25 20.07
CA ARG A 184 -4.25 14.73 21.29
C ARG A 184 -5.14 14.62 22.51
N GLU A 185 -6.42 14.99 22.40
CA GLU A 185 -7.41 14.87 23.47
C GLU A 185 -7.52 13.43 24.00
N LEU A 186 -7.40 12.44 23.11
CA LEU A 186 -7.48 11.02 23.44
C LEU A 186 -6.12 10.38 23.78
N GLY A 187 -5.03 11.16 23.84
CA GLY A 187 -3.69 10.63 24.06
C GLY A 187 -3.21 9.66 22.97
N MET A 188 -3.76 9.76 21.76
CA MET A 188 -3.45 8.87 20.65
C MET A 188 -2.19 9.32 19.92
N GLY A 189 -1.24 8.41 19.76
CA GLY A 189 -0.07 8.60 18.91
C GLY A 189 -0.46 8.54 17.44
N VAL A 190 0.28 9.21 16.57
CA VAL A 190 0.01 9.19 15.13
C VAL A 190 1.31 9.05 14.34
N ILE A 191 1.31 8.23 13.29
CA ILE A 191 2.34 8.20 12.26
C ILE A 191 1.70 8.48 10.90
N ALA A 192 2.16 9.53 10.23
CA ALA A 192 1.91 9.74 8.82
C ALA A 192 2.95 8.96 8.00
N LEU A 193 2.55 7.86 7.40
CA LEU A 193 3.39 6.92 6.65
C LEU A 193 3.82 7.45 5.28
N GLY A 194 3.20 8.50 4.77
CA GLY A 194 3.42 9.05 3.43
C GLY A 194 2.70 8.25 2.34
N HIS A 195 1.85 8.92 1.55
CA HIS A 195 1.10 8.29 0.45
C HIS A 195 2.05 7.65 -0.57
N ARG A 196 2.98 8.42 -1.13
CA ARG A 196 3.91 7.89 -2.14
C ARG A 196 4.77 6.75 -1.61
N ARG A 197 5.20 6.80 -0.34
CA ARG A 197 6.00 5.75 0.30
C ARG A 197 5.23 4.43 0.40
N THR A 198 3.99 4.50 0.88
CA THR A 198 3.14 3.32 1.03
C THR A 198 2.66 2.77 -0.31
N GLU A 199 2.41 3.62 -1.30
CA GLU A 199 2.16 3.22 -2.68
C GLU A 199 3.35 2.48 -3.30
N LEU A 200 4.57 2.98 -3.14
CA LEU A 200 5.78 2.32 -3.65
C LEU A 200 6.03 0.98 -2.94
N TRP A 201 5.80 0.91 -1.63
CA TRP A 201 5.82 -0.36 -0.91
C TRP A 201 4.80 -1.34 -1.49
N GLY A 202 3.56 -0.89 -1.72
CA GLY A 202 2.49 -1.67 -2.34
C GLY A 202 2.86 -2.18 -3.72
N LEU A 203 3.53 -1.36 -4.53
CA LEU A 203 3.98 -1.72 -5.87
C LEU A 203 5.03 -2.84 -5.85
N ARG A 204 5.95 -2.79 -4.87
CA ARG A 204 6.94 -3.86 -4.65
C ARG A 204 6.28 -5.13 -4.14
N GLN A 205 5.30 -5.00 -3.24
CA GLN A 205 4.53 -6.14 -2.77
C GLN A 205 3.76 -6.80 -3.91
N LEU A 206 3.12 -6.02 -4.79
CA LEU A 206 2.47 -6.51 -5.99
C LEU A 206 3.44 -7.26 -6.91
N ALA A 207 4.62 -6.69 -7.16
CA ALA A 207 5.65 -7.35 -7.96
C ALA A 207 6.10 -8.69 -7.34
N ARG A 208 6.23 -8.78 -6.01
CA ARG A 208 6.53 -10.04 -5.31
C ARG A 208 5.42 -11.07 -5.50
N GLU A 209 4.16 -10.67 -5.37
CA GLU A 209 3.00 -11.57 -5.49
C GLU A 209 2.81 -12.07 -6.92
N LEU A 210 3.00 -11.20 -7.92
CA LEU A 210 2.94 -11.60 -9.33
C LEU A 210 4.03 -12.61 -9.68
N ARG A 211 5.27 -12.43 -9.22
CA ARG A 211 6.34 -13.43 -9.43
C ARG A 211 6.05 -14.75 -8.71
N ALA A 212 5.38 -14.71 -7.56
CA ALA A 212 5.00 -15.93 -6.86
C ALA A 212 3.88 -16.69 -7.60
N ALA A 213 2.93 -15.97 -8.21
CA ALA A 213 1.86 -16.55 -9.02
C ALA A 213 2.35 -17.01 -10.40
N PHE A 214 3.31 -16.30 -10.99
CA PHE A 214 3.85 -16.53 -12.32
C PHE A 214 5.39 -16.53 -12.27
N PRO A 215 6.02 -17.68 -11.98
CA PRO A 215 7.48 -17.76 -11.78
C PRO A 215 8.32 -17.31 -12.99
N GLU A 216 7.76 -17.41 -14.19
CA GLU A 216 8.43 -17.06 -15.46
C GLU A 216 8.31 -15.56 -15.79
N LEU A 217 7.58 -14.81 -14.98
CA LEU A 217 7.41 -13.37 -15.13
C LEU A 217 8.57 -12.62 -14.46
N GLU A 218 9.34 -11.91 -15.27
CA GLU A 218 10.27 -10.91 -14.78
C GLU A 218 9.51 -9.60 -14.52
N THR A 219 9.70 -9.03 -13.32
CA THR A 219 9.05 -7.77 -12.95
C THR A 219 10.10 -6.72 -12.59
N ARG A 220 9.92 -5.49 -13.05
CA ARG A 220 10.77 -4.36 -12.68
C ARG A 220 9.93 -3.19 -12.17
N VAL A 221 10.24 -2.70 -10.97
CA VAL A 221 9.52 -1.58 -10.33
C VAL A 221 10.22 -0.26 -10.63
N TYR A 222 9.43 0.76 -10.93
CA TYR A 222 9.86 2.12 -11.24
C TYR A 222 9.19 3.16 -10.32
N PRO A 223 9.90 4.26 -9.95
CA PRO A 223 11.31 4.49 -10.26
C PRO A 223 12.19 3.44 -9.56
N ALA A 224 13.31 3.08 -10.18
CA ALA A 224 14.28 2.21 -9.52
C ALA A 224 14.73 2.90 -8.23
N GLU A 225 14.92 2.12 -7.16
CA GLU A 225 15.48 2.70 -5.93
C GLU A 225 16.85 3.31 -6.25
N PRO A 226 17.17 4.48 -5.67
CA PRO A 226 18.53 5.00 -5.76
C PRO A 226 19.46 3.94 -5.17
N VAL A 227 20.39 3.44 -5.98
CA VAL A 227 21.49 2.60 -5.50
C VAL A 227 22.21 3.42 -4.44
N THR A 228 22.08 3.04 -3.18
CA THR A 228 22.86 3.69 -2.13
C THR A 228 24.29 3.22 -2.34
N PRO A 229 25.26 4.11 -2.65
CA PRO A 229 26.66 3.69 -2.65
C PRO A 229 26.98 3.27 -1.21
N GLY A 230 27.41 2.01 -1.07
CA GLY A 230 27.85 1.45 0.21
C GLY A 230 29.15 2.05 0.72
#